data_AF-A0A6L5EPK1-F1
#
_entry.id   AF-A0A6L5EPK1-F1
#
_cell.length_a   1.000
_cell.length_b   1.000
_cell.length_c   1.000
_cell.angle_alpha   90.00
_cell.angle_beta   90.00
_cell.angle_gamma   90.00
#
_symmetry.space_group_name_H-M   'P 1'
#
loop_
_entity.id
_entity.type
_entity.pdbx_description
1 polymer ?
#
loop_
_entity_poly.entity_id
_entity_poly.type
_entity_poly.pdbx_seq_one_letter_code
_entity_poly.pdbx_strand_id
1 'polypeptide(L)'
;MGRRLPYRLPQPGLPLTMRSIREIAAVLMGVALLTGGCIEDTPPAQDFAAAVQEGEPCYVLFAIRNELPPRSPAADHANETLRKIGCDSTESSRIDAPTDEPSPPVTTTTSSSAPKPIRRYAVLDVVDGDTVTVGYRGGTSVRVIGIDTPESVHPSVPDECWGARASAAAHRLLAGKRIALVFDATQGRTDKYGRTLAYLRVPGLGDYGLAIIRRGHAAEYTYDVAYQRQTRYRHAEARARSAGTGLWRSCGGPDAPVHTPEPKQLAGHCESGYIPCVPPYPPDVDCADVAGPIRVTGADPHGLDADGEGSGCES
;
A
#
# COMPACT_ATOMS: atom_id res chain seq x y z
N MET A 1 -62.07 -10.63 -36.20
CA MET A 1 -63.02 -10.55 -35.07
C MET A 1 -62.22 -10.24 -33.82
N GLY A 2 -62.14 -8.96 -33.44
CA GLY A 2 -61.48 -8.53 -32.22
C GLY A 2 -62.44 -8.48 -31.04
N ARG A 3 -61.96 -8.80 -29.85
CA ARG A 3 -62.47 -8.26 -28.58
C ARG A 3 -61.30 -8.02 -27.63
N ARG A 4 -60.95 -6.74 -27.47
CA ARG A 4 -60.15 -6.19 -26.37
C ARG A 4 -61.07 -6.05 -25.16
N LEU A 5 -60.59 -6.37 -23.96
CA LEU A 5 -61.12 -5.90 -22.67
C LEU A 5 -59.95 -5.84 -21.65
N PRO A 6 -60.04 -5.00 -20.60
CA PRO A 6 -59.08 -3.90 -20.43
C PRO A 6 -58.22 -3.97 -19.16
N TYR A 7 -57.11 -3.24 -19.22
CA TYR A 7 -56.24 -2.89 -18.09
C TYR A 7 -57.01 -2.19 -16.96
N ARG A 8 -56.74 -2.59 -15.71
CA ARG A 8 -57.23 -1.94 -14.49
C ARG A 8 -56.05 -1.28 -13.78
N LEU A 9 -56.05 0.05 -13.73
CA LEU A 9 -55.12 0.86 -12.93
C LEU A 9 -55.54 0.88 -11.45
N PRO A 10 -54.59 1.04 -10.51
CA PRO A 10 -54.87 1.16 -9.09
C PRO A 10 -55.33 2.58 -8.69
N GLN A 11 -56.29 2.65 -7.77
CA GLN A 11 -56.80 3.89 -7.17
C GLN A 11 -56.06 4.21 -5.85
N PRO A 12 -55.76 5.49 -5.54
CA PRO A 12 -55.27 5.93 -4.24
C PRO A 12 -56.43 6.37 -3.33
N GLY A 13 -56.32 6.11 -2.02
CA GLY A 13 -57.32 6.53 -1.02
C GLY A 13 -56.71 6.80 0.36
N LEU A 14 -56.65 8.08 0.70
CA LEU A 14 -56.47 8.75 2.02
C LEU A 14 -57.58 8.36 3.05
N PRO A 15 -57.67 8.90 4.31
CA PRO A 15 -56.87 9.93 5.01
C PRO A 15 -56.48 9.62 6.50
N LEU A 16 -55.63 10.51 7.03
CA LEU A 16 -55.36 10.75 8.45
C LEU A 16 -56.62 11.24 9.20
N THR A 17 -56.82 10.77 10.44
CA THR A 17 -57.76 11.39 11.40
C THR A 17 -57.11 11.60 12.77
N MET A 18 -57.24 12.84 13.24
CA MET A 18 -56.87 13.35 14.57
C MET A 18 -57.83 12.84 15.66
N ARG A 19 -57.27 12.36 16.77
CA ARG A 19 -57.80 12.35 18.16
C ARG A 19 -56.58 12.15 19.07
N SER A 20 -56.38 12.75 20.23
CA SER A 20 -57.04 13.79 21.00
C SER A 20 -56.00 14.24 22.04
N ILE A 21 -55.99 15.53 22.35
CA ILE A 21 -55.18 16.18 23.38
C ILE A 21 -55.71 15.85 24.79
N ARG A 22 -54.78 15.62 25.74
CA ARG A 22 -54.80 15.70 27.23
C ARG A 22 -53.83 14.60 27.72
N GLU A 23 -52.62 14.90 28.16
CA GLU A 23 -52.29 15.58 29.43
C GLU A 23 -51.04 16.49 29.31
N ILE A 24 -51.13 17.66 29.93
CA ILE A 24 -50.01 18.59 30.18
C ILE A 24 -49.98 18.79 31.70
N ALA A 25 -48.85 18.49 32.33
CA ALA A 25 -48.41 19.18 33.54
C ALA A 25 -46.88 19.31 33.48
N ALA A 26 -46.44 20.57 33.41
CA ALA A 26 -45.07 21.01 33.22
C ALA A 26 -44.26 20.99 34.52
N VAL A 27 -42.96 20.69 34.42
CA VAL A 27 -41.92 21.37 35.21
C VAL A 27 -40.68 21.62 34.31
N LEU A 28 -40.53 22.90 33.99
CA LEU A 28 -39.35 23.68 33.55
C LEU A 28 -38.08 23.33 34.38
N MET A 29 -36.82 23.44 33.98
CA MET A 29 -36.05 24.24 33.01
C MET A 29 -34.68 23.56 32.81
N GLY A 30 -34.07 23.72 31.63
CA GLY A 30 -32.66 23.35 31.43
C GLY A 30 -32.22 23.39 29.97
N VAL A 31 -32.30 24.57 29.34
CA VAL A 31 -31.71 24.84 28.02
C VAL A 31 -30.18 24.80 28.13
N ALA A 32 -29.53 23.96 27.34
CA ALA A 32 -28.17 24.18 26.87
C ALA A 32 -28.09 23.75 25.39
N LEU A 33 -28.17 24.76 24.51
CA LEU A 33 -27.71 24.66 23.13
C LEU A 33 -26.21 24.38 23.13
N LEU A 34 -25.79 23.23 22.59
CA LEU A 34 -24.50 23.11 21.92
C LEU A 34 -24.67 22.29 20.66
N THR A 35 -24.48 23.00 19.54
CA THR A 35 -24.20 22.47 18.22
C THR A 35 -22.98 21.55 18.29
N GLY A 36 -23.21 20.25 18.36
CA GLY A 36 -22.19 19.23 18.15
C GLY A 36 -22.34 18.65 16.76
N GLY A 37 -21.75 19.31 15.76
CA GLY A 37 -21.42 18.63 14.52
C GLY A 37 -20.51 17.46 14.87
N CYS A 38 -20.82 16.27 14.37
CA CYS A 38 -19.93 15.13 14.44
C CYS A 38 -18.61 15.57 13.79
N ILE A 39 -17.60 15.86 14.61
CA ILE A 39 -16.21 15.83 14.14
C ILE A 39 -16.02 14.37 13.79
N GLU A 40 -15.95 14.06 12.49
CA GLU A 40 -15.39 12.79 12.03
C GLU A 40 -14.03 12.69 12.72
N ASP A 41 -13.89 11.75 13.65
CA ASP A 41 -12.62 11.50 14.32
C ASP A 41 -11.55 11.33 13.25
N THR A 42 -10.61 12.28 13.18
CA THR A 42 -9.53 12.23 12.21
C THR A 42 -8.78 10.91 12.40
N PRO A 43 -8.47 10.15 11.34
CA PRO A 43 -7.83 8.83 11.44
C PRO A 43 -6.65 8.75 12.43
N PRO A 44 -5.74 9.75 12.53
CA PRO A 44 -4.62 9.69 13.47
C PRO A 44 -5.04 9.77 14.95
N ALA A 45 -6.23 10.30 15.27
CA ALA A 45 -6.78 10.35 16.62
C ALA A 45 -7.36 8.99 17.04
N GLN A 46 -7.98 8.27 16.09
CA GLN A 46 -8.46 6.90 16.31
C GLN A 46 -7.28 5.94 16.49
N ASP A 47 -6.22 6.11 15.70
CA ASP A 47 -4.98 5.33 15.80
C ASP A 47 -4.32 5.50 17.18
N PHE A 48 -4.36 6.70 17.76
CA PHE A 48 -3.82 6.94 19.10
C PHE A 48 -4.64 6.22 20.18
N ALA A 49 -5.97 6.25 20.09
CA ALA A 49 -6.83 5.59 21.06
C ALA A 49 -6.69 4.06 21.01
N ALA A 50 -6.61 3.48 19.81
CA ALA A 50 -6.38 2.05 19.61
C ALA A 50 -5.02 1.61 20.18
N ALA A 51 -3.95 2.35 19.87
CA ALA A 51 -2.61 2.03 20.37
C ALA A 51 -2.51 2.05 21.92
N VAL A 52 -3.25 2.95 22.58
CA VAL A 52 -3.35 2.98 24.05
C VAL A 52 -4.07 1.74 24.58
N GLN A 53 -5.16 1.29 23.93
CA GLN A 53 -5.92 0.11 24.34
C GLN A 53 -5.15 -1.20 24.14
N GLU A 54 -4.30 -1.25 23.11
CA GLU A 54 -3.45 -2.40 22.78
C GLU A 54 -2.19 -2.49 23.66
N GLY A 55 -1.92 -1.49 24.50
CA GLY A 55 -0.77 -1.48 25.40
C GLY A 55 0.56 -1.20 24.70
N GLU A 56 0.53 -0.42 23.62
CA GLU A 56 1.73 -0.07 22.86
C GLU A 56 2.76 0.69 23.72
N PRO A 57 4.06 0.45 23.53
CA PRO A 57 5.11 1.10 24.30
C PRO A 57 5.17 2.61 24.01
N CYS A 58 5.60 3.41 25.00
CA CYS A 58 5.55 4.88 24.94
C CYS A 58 6.15 5.51 23.67
N TYR A 59 7.22 4.94 23.12
CA TYR A 59 7.84 5.47 21.89
C TYR A 59 6.90 5.38 20.67
N VAL A 60 6.03 4.38 20.62
CA VAL A 60 4.99 4.23 19.57
C VAL A 60 3.91 5.28 19.78
N LEU A 61 3.44 5.44 21.02
CA LEU A 61 2.42 6.44 21.36
C LEU A 61 2.92 7.88 21.09
N PHE A 62 4.19 8.17 21.35
CA PHE A 62 4.82 9.44 20.97
C PHE A 62 4.92 9.64 19.46
N ALA A 63 5.21 8.57 18.71
CA ALA A 63 5.26 8.65 17.25
C ALA A 63 3.88 8.99 16.66
N ILE A 64 2.81 8.35 17.13
CA ILE A 64 1.43 8.63 16.69
C ILE A 64 1.01 10.05 17.12
N ARG A 65 1.35 10.44 18.35
CA ARG A 65 1.10 11.80 18.86
C ARG A 65 1.73 12.89 17.99
N ASN A 66 2.96 12.69 17.52
CA ASN A 66 3.70 13.66 16.70
C ASN A 66 3.15 13.85 15.28
N GLU A 67 2.18 13.04 14.88
CA GLU A 67 1.54 13.12 13.57
C GLU A 67 0.19 13.82 13.63
N LEU A 68 -0.35 14.03 14.84
CA LEU A 68 -1.52 14.88 15.03
C LEU A 68 -1.14 16.35 14.73
N PRO A 69 -2.03 17.14 14.11
CA PRO A 69 -1.75 18.55 13.81
C PRO A 69 -1.38 19.29 15.10
N PRO A 70 -0.27 20.05 15.12
CA PRO A 70 0.17 20.73 16.33
C PRO A 70 -0.89 21.74 16.80
N ARG A 71 -1.17 21.76 18.11
CA ARG A 71 -2.21 22.59 18.75
C ARG A 71 -3.67 22.24 18.35
N SER A 72 -3.92 21.02 17.89
CA SER A 72 -5.29 20.51 17.71
C SER A 72 -5.84 19.89 19.00
N PRO A 73 -7.17 19.83 19.23
CA PRO A 73 -7.74 19.17 20.39
C PRO A 73 -7.35 17.69 20.54
N ALA A 74 -7.24 16.97 19.42
CA ALA A 74 -6.73 15.59 19.39
C ALA A 74 -5.24 15.58 19.81
N ALA A 75 -4.46 16.49 19.24
CA ALA A 75 -3.14 16.85 19.73
C ALA A 75 -3.19 17.67 21.03
N ASP A 76 -4.13 17.49 21.95
CA ASP A 76 -4.02 17.92 23.36
C ASP A 76 -4.43 16.74 24.24
N HIS A 77 -5.55 16.10 23.88
CA HIS A 77 -6.01 14.86 24.46
C HIS A 77 -4.93 13.77 24.50
N ALA A 78 -4.21 13.54 23.40
CA ALA A 78 -3.16 12.52 23.38
C ALA A 78 -1.94 12.83 24.31
N ASN A 79 -1.58 14.10 24.55
CA ASN A 79 -0.52 14.46 25.51
C ASN A 79 -1.01 14.23 26.94
N GLU A 80 -2.29 14.52 27.21
CA GLU A 80 -2.91 14.26 28.50
C GLU A 80 -2.99 12.75 28.78
N THR A 81 -3.36 11.95 27.78
CA THR A 81 -3.37 10.48 27.89
C THR A 81 -1.97 9.92 28.10
N LEU A 82 -0.96 10.39 27.35
CA LEU A 82 0.44 10.01 27.54
C LEU A 82 0.92 10.28 28.99
N ARG A 83 0.56 11.43 29.56
CA ARG A 83 0.87 11.75 30.96
C ARG A 83 0.18 10.79 31.94
N LYS A 84 -1.10 10.49 31.72
CA LYS A 84 -1.89 9.60 32.59
C LYS A 84 -1.36 8.16 32.62
N ILE A 85 -0.84 7.68 31.50
CA ILE A 85 -0.28 6.32 31.39
C ILE A 85 1.22 6.26 31.72
N GLY A 86 1.81 7.35 32.23
CA GLY A 86 3.22 7.38 32.64
C GLY A 86 4.22 7.50 31.49
N CYS A 87 3.78 7.82 30.28
CA CYS A 87 4.66 8.11 29.16
C CYS A 87 5.11 9.57 29.19
N ASP A 88 6.11 9.88 30.02
CA ASP A 88 6.77 11.20 30.00
C ASP A 88 7.90 11.22 28.96
N SER A 89 8.15 12.40 28.41
CA SER A 89 9.23 12.75 27.47
C SER A 89 10.64 12.39 27.96
N THR A 90 10.81 12.03 29.24
CA THR A 90 12.08 11.54 29.80
C THR A 90 12.26 10.02 29.70
N GLU A 91 11.22 9.26 29.35
CA GLU A 91 11.23 7.79 29.23
C GLU A 91 11.81 7.30 27.89
N SER A 92 11.74 8.11 26.82
CA SER A 92 12.31 7.73 25.51
C SER A 92 13.85 7.70 25.48
N SER A 93 14.51 8.07 26.58
CA SER A 93 15.96 8.00 26.75
C SER A 93 16.40 7.05 27.88
N ARG A 94 15.49 6.29 28.50
CA ARG A 94 15.82 5.35 29.59
C ARG A 94 15.29 3.95 29.30
N ILE A 95 15.94 3.25 28.38
CA ILE A 95 16.01 1.79 28.44
C ILE A 95 17.50 1.44 28.50
N ASP A 96 18.02 1.48 29.72
CA ASP A 96 19.10 0.64 30.27
C ASP A 96 19.50 1.19 31.65
N ALA A 97 18.96 0.61 32.72
CA ALA A 97 19.67 0.45 33.99
C ALA A 97 18.88 -0.50 34.92
N PRO A 98 19.47 -1.62 35.36
CA PRO A 98 18.96 -2.37 36.50
C PRO A 98 19.20 -1.56 37.79
N THR A 99 18.29 -1.71 38.74
CA THR A 99 18.29 -1.14 40.08
C THR A 99 19.60 -1.45 40.81
N ASP A 100 20.41 -0.42 41.07
CA ASP A 100 21.62 -0.53 41.90
C ASP A 100 21.37 0.11 43.26
N GLU A 101 21.44 -0.72 44.29
CA GLU A 101 21.72 -0.32 45.67
C GLU A 101 23.04 0.49 45.73
N PRO A 102 23.21 1.47 46.61
CA PRO A 102 24.41 2.30 46.61
C PRO A 102 25.63 1.51 47.09
N SER A 103 26.49 1.09 46.15
CA SER A 103 27.86 0.64 46.41
C SER A 103 28.88 1.78 46.20
N PRO A 104 30.07 1.72 46.84
CA PRO A 104 31.03 2.84 46.95
C PRO A 104 31.66 3.23 45.59
N PRO A 105 32.28 4.42 45.48
CA PRO A 105 32.60 5.02 44.19
C PRO A 105 33.67 4.22 43.46
N VAL A 106 33.28 3.57 42.37
CA VAL A 106 34.22 2.99 41.40
C VAL A 106 34.52 4.05 40.34
N THR A 107 35.79 4.44 40.27
CA THR A 107 36.37 5.30 39.24
C THR A 107 36.04 4.76 37.85
N THR A 108 35.10 5.39 37.16
CA THR A 108 34.66 5.00 35.83
C THR A 108 35.71 5.43 34.80
N THR A 109 36.52 4.49 34.35
CA THR A 109 37.32 4.67 33.13
C THR A 109 36.40 4.49 31.92
N THR A 110 35.96 5.61 31.35
CA THR A 110 35.18 5.64 30.10
C THR A 110 36.02 5.12 28.94
N SER A 111 35.87 3.85 28.59
CA SER A 111 36.40 3.29 27.34
C SER A 111 35.47 3.68 26.18
N SER A 112 35.81 4.77 25.49
CA SER A 112 35.16 5.20 24.25
C SER A 112 35.63 4.32 23.09
N SER A 113 34.90 3.26 22.74
CA SER A 113 35.12 2.55 21.48
C SER A 113 34.40 3.28 20.35
N ALA A 114 35.15 3.89 19.43
CA ALA A 114 34.59 4.48 18.22
C ALA A 114 33.74 3.44 17.43
N PRO A 115 32.59 3.83 16.87
CA PRO A 115 31.72 2.90 16.15
C PRO A 115 32.43 2.34 14.92
N LYS A 116 32.42 1.00 14.79
CA LYS A 116 33.03 0.29 13.66
C LYS A 116 32.44 0.79 12.33
N PRO A 117 33.26 1.09 11.31
CA PRO A 117 32.76 1.59 10.04
C PRO A 117 31.85 0.56 9.36
N ILE A 118 30.65 0.99 8.95
CA ILE A 118 29.69 0.15 8.25
C ILE A 118 30.21 -0.10 6.83
N ARG A 119 30.49 -1.35 6.49
CA ARG A 119 30.88 -1.75 5.13
C ARG A 119 29.73 -1.51 4.15
N ARG A 120 30.05 -0.95 2.98
CA ARG A 120 29.11 -0.71 1.88
C ARG A 120 29.58 -1.38 0.60
N TYR A 121 28.62 -1.85 -0.19
CA TYR A 121 28.83 -2.55 -1.46
C TYR A 121 28.15 -1.77 -2.58
N ALA A 122 28.76 -1.76 -3.76
CA ALA A 122 28.12 -1.18 -4.93
C ALA A 122 26.91 -2.03 -5.33
N VAL A 123 25.79 -1.39 -5.67
CA VAL A 123 24.70 -2.04 -6.39
C VAL A 123 25.16 -2.20 -7.83
N LEU A 124 25.26 -3.46 -8.27
CA LEU A 124 25.69 -3.83 -9.62
C LEU A 124 24.50 -3.85 -10.57
N ASP A 125 23.36 -4.33 -10.08
CA ASP A 125 22.13 -4.42 -10.86
C ASP A 125 20.90 -4.36 -9.94
N VAL A 126 19.79 -3.85 -10.47
CA VAL A 126 18.47 -3.86 -9.83
C VAL A 126 17.61 -4.78 -10.68
N VAL A 127 17.32 -5.97 -10.15
CA VAL A 127 16.60 -7.02 -10.89
C VAL A 127 15.12 -6.70 -10.87
N ASP A 128 14.59 -6.43 -9.69
CA ASP A 128 13.23 -5.96 -9.48
C ASP A 128 13.15 -5.10 -8.20
N GLY A 129 11.96 -4.63 -7.85
CA GLY A 129 11.71 -3.73 -6.72
C GLY A 129 12.15 -4.27 -5.36
N ASP A 130 12.26 -5.58 -5.21
CA ASP A 130 12.65 -6.26 -3.98
C ASP A 130 13.95 -7.09 -4.08
N THR A 131 14.60 -7.09 -5.25
CA THR A 131 15.75 -7.95 -5.55
C THR A 131 16.84 -7.16 -6.27
N VAL A 132 18.07 -7.20 -5.73
CA VAL A 132 19.23 -6.51 -6.29
C VAL A 132 20.46 -7.40 -6.32
N THR A 133 21.36 -7.16 -7.27
CA THR A 133 22.71 -7.74 -7.26
C THR A 133 23.70 -6.72 -6.73
N VAL A 134 24.50 -7.10 -5.73
CA VAL A 134 25.48 -6.21 -5.09
C VAL A 134 26.88 -6.79 -5.12
N GLY A 135 27.90 -5.93 -5.10
CA GLY A 135 29.33 -6.29 -5.05
C GLY A 135 29.79 -6.91 -3.73
N TYR A 136 28.92 -7.66 -3.06
CA TYR A 136 29.26 -8.54 -1.94
C TYR A 136 29.70 -9.90 -2.51
N ARG A 137 30.81 -10.45 -2.01
CA ARG A 137 31.35 -11.76 -2.42
C ARG A 137 31.46 -11.98 -3.94
N GLY A 138 31.78 -10.93 -4.70
CA GLY A 138 31.97 -11.02 -6.16
C GLY A 138 30.69 -10.87 -7.00
N GLY A 139 29.55 -10.54 -6.39
CA GLY A 139 28.27 -10.42 -7.09
C GLY A 139 27.23 -11.33 -6.43
N THR A 140 26.54 -10.81 -5.43
CA THR A 140 25.53 -11.55 -4.67
C THR A 140 24.15 -11.01 -5.00
N SER A 141 23.23 -11.88 -5.41
CA SER A 141 21.81 -11.58 -5.47
C SER A 141 21.22 -11.51 -4.06
N VAL A 142 20.54 -10.42 -3.75
CA VAL A 142 19.97 -10.10 -2.44
C VAL A 142 18.47 -9.90 -2.57
N ARG A 143 17.68 -10.70 -1.86
CA ARG A 143 16.25 -10.49 -1.65
C ARG A 143 16.06 -9.64 -0.41
N VAL A 144 15.36 -8.52 -0.55
CA VAL A 144 15.13 -7.58 0.55
C VAL A 144 14.10 -8.17 1.51
N ILE A 145 14.47 -8.23 2.80
CA ILE A 145 13.57 -8.77 3.83
C ILE A 145 12.37 -7.83 4.05
N GLY A 146 11.18 -8.40 4.13
CA GLY A 146 9.97 -7.72 4.63
C GLY A 146 9.12 -7.02 3.58
N ILE A 147 9.52 -7.04 2.30
CA ILE A 147 8.79 -6.37 1.22
C ILE A 147 8.44 -7.34 0.09
N ASP A 148 7.36 -7.06 -0.61
CA ASP A 148 7.06 -7.66 -1.93
C ASP A 148 6.63 -6.54 -2.87
N THR A 149 7.20 -6.52 -4.08
CA THR A 149 6.86 -5.53 -5.09
C THR A 149 6.04 -6.17 -6.18
N PRO A 150 5.03 -5.46 -6.76
CA PRO A 150 4.27 -6.03 -7.86
C PRO A 150 5.19 -6.44 -9.01
N GLU A 151 4.98 -7.63 -9.55
CA GLU A 151 5.83 -8.26 -10.57
C GLU A 151 5.78 -7.48 -11.90
N SER A 152 6.92 -7.40 -12.61
CA SER A 152 7.01 -6.69 -13.90
C SER A 152 8.10 -7.18 -14.85
N VAL A 153 8.89 -8.17 -14.46
CA VAL A 153 10.07 -8.60 -15.22
C VAL A 153 10.21 -10.12 -15.30
N HIS A 154 9.43 -10.87 -14.52
CA HIS A 154 9.53 -12.32 -14.52
C HIS A 154 8.91 -12.92 -15.79
N PRO A 155 9.68 -13.68 -16.59
CA PRO A 155 9.25 -14.12 -17.92
C PRO A 155 8.04 -15.06 -17.93
N SER A 156 7.73 -15.69 -16.80
CA SER A 156 6.62 -16.64 -16.66
C SER A 156 5.51 -16.17 -15.72
N VAL A 157 5.54 -14.94 -15.23
CA VAL A 157 4.49 -14.36 -14.39
C VAL A 157 3.96 -13.13 -15.12
N PRO A 158 2.63 -12.97 -15.28
CA PRO A 158 2.08 -11.77 -15.89
C PRO A 158 2.48 -10.51 -15.11
N ASP A 159 2.67 -9.41 -15.83
CA ASP A 159 2.87 -8.12 -15.18
C ASP A 159 1.71 -7.78 -14.25
N GLU A 160 2.05 -7.25 -13.10
CA GLU A 160 1.10 -6.80 -12.10
C GLU A 160 0.95 -5.28 -12.15
N CYS A 161 -0.24 -4.83 -11.79
CA CYS A 161 -0.55 -3.42 -11.68
C CYS A 161 0.45 -2.75 -10.74
N TRP A 162 1.03 -1.65 -11.22
CA TRP A 162 2.07 -0.88 -10.54
C TRP A 162 3.50 -1.46 -10.59
N GLY A 163 3.73 -2.65 -11.15
CA GLY A 163 5.05 -3.30 -11.15
C GLY A 163 6.13 -2.45 -11.82
N ALA A 164 5.89 -1.97 -13.05
CA ALA A 164 6.84 -1.09 -13.75
C ALA A 164 7.21 0.18 -12.96
N ARG A 165 6.26 0.75 -12.19
CA ARG A 165 6.51 1.93 -11.35
C ARG A 165 7.28 1.57 -10.08
N ALA A 166 7.05 0.39 -9.51
CA ALA A 166 7.81 -0.13 -8.38
C ALA A 166 9.26 -0.40 -8.78
N SER A 167 9.49 -1.10 -9.90
CA SER A 167 10.82 -1.35 -10.46
C SER A 167 11.56 -0.03 -10.76
N ALA A 168 10.92 0.93 -11.45
CA ALA A 168 11.51 2.24 -11.71
C ALA A 168 11.88 3.01 -10.42
N ALA A 169 11.07 2.89 -9.36
CA ALA A 169 11.38 3.49 -8.07
C ALA A 169 12.62 2.86 -7.43
N ALA A 170 12.79 1.53 -7.54
CA ALA A 170 13.96 0.81 -7.07
C ALA A 170 15.22 1.23 -7.80
N HIS A 171 15.19 1.28 -9.15
CA HIS A 171 16.30 1.77 -9.96
C HIS A 171 16.74 3.17 -9.52
N ARG A 172 15.81 4.12 -9.38
CA ARG A 172 16.13 5.49 -8.92
C ARG A 172 16.74 5.52 -7.52
N LEU A 173 16.33 4.64 -6.63
CA LEU A 173 16.76 4.62 -5.23
C LEU A 173 18.02 3.79 -4.98
N LEU A 174 18.40 2.88 -5.89
CA LEU A 174 19.47 1.91 -5.65
C LEU A 174 20.56 1.92 -6.73
N ALA A 175 20.23 2.16 -8.00
CA ALA A 175 21.20 2.06 -9.09
C ALA A 175 22.39 3.01 -8.88
N GLY A 176 23.60 2.48 -9.10
CA GLY A 176 24.86 3.21 -8.91
C GLY A 176 25.20 3.58 -7.46
N LYS A 177 24.38 3.22 -6.47
CA LYS A 177 24.64 3.55 -5.06
C LYS A 177 25.52 2.52 -4.38
N ARG A 178 26.13 2.95 -3.26
CA ARG A 178 26.82 2.07 -2.31
C ARG A 178 25.97 1.88 -1.07
N ILE A 179 25.49 0.67 -0.84
CA ILE A 179 24.53 0.34 0.23
C ILE A 179 25.16 -0.58 1.27
N ALA A 180 24.65 -0.55 2.51
CA ALA A 180 25.03 -1.50 3.54
C ALA A 180 23.97 -2.60 3.65
N LEU A 181 24.43 -3.84 3.69
CA LEU A 181 23.58 -4.99 3.99
C LEU A 181 23.44 -5.13 5.51
N VAL A 182 22.20 -5.18 5.99
CA VAL A 182 21.89 -5.44 7.40
C VAL A 182 21.15 -6.77 7.48
N PHE A 183 21.78 -7.76 8.09
CA PHE A 183 21.19 -9.09 8.25
C PHE A 183 20.25 -9.14 9.43
N ASP A 184 19.23 -9.98 9.33
CA ASP A 184 18.31 -10.25 10.42
C ASP A 184 18.64 -11.63 11.03
N ALA A 185 18.80 -11.69 12.35
CA ALA A 185 19.09 -12.92 13.07
C ALA A 185 17.86 -13.81 13.26
N THR A 186 16.64 -13.27 13.12
CA THR A 186 15.41 -14.06 13.15
C THR A 186 15.12 -14.73 11.81
N GLN A 187 15.89 -14.43 10.78
CA GLN A 187 15.71 -14.94 9.42
C GLN A 187 16.89 -15.80 8.99
N GLY A 188 16.65 -16.69 8.02
CA GLY A 188 17.72 -17.41 7.33
C GLY A 188 18.70 -16.45 6.63
N ARG A 189 19.92 -16.95 6.35
CA ARG A 189 20.91 -16.18 5.58
C ARG A 189 20.60 -16.11 4.09
N THR A 190 19.89 -17.11 3.60
CA THR A 190 19.48 -17.26 2.20
C THR A 190 18.07 -17.80 2.12
N ASP A 191 17.36 -17.50 1.04
CA ASP A 191 16.07 -18.11 0.74
C ASP A 191 16.22 -19.46 0.01
N LYS A 192 15.09 -20.09 -0.33
CA LYS A 192 15.03 -21.36 -1.05
C LYS A 192 15.61 -21.32 -2.47
N TYR A 193 15.81 -20.12 -3.03
CA TYR A 193 16.40 -19.89 -4.35
C TYR A 193 17.89 -19.54 -4.27
N GLY A 194 18.47 -19.55 -3.07
CA GLY A 194 19.88 -19.22 -2.84
C GLY A 194 20.19 -17.72 -2.83
N ARG A 195 19.20 -16.83 -2.86
CA ARG A 195 19.40 -15.39 -2.74
C ARG A 195 19.74 -15.05 -1.29
N THR A 196 20.64 -14.11 -1.07
CA THR A 196 20.96 -13.63 0.28
C THR A 196 19.82 -12.78 0.84
N LEU A 197 19.42 -13.02 2.07
CA LEU A 197 18.38 -12.23 2.76
C LEU A 197 19.02 -11.10 3.55
N ALA A 198 18.65 -9.85 3.26
CA ALA A 198 19.11 -8.69 4.01
C ALA A 198 18.19 -7.47 3.87
N TYR A 199 18.23 -6.55 4.83
CA TYR A 199 17.77 -5.19 4.61
C TYR A 199 18.84 -4.36 3.90
N LEU A 200 18.41 -3.38 3.09
CA LEU A 200 19.32 -2.43 2.46
C LEU A 200 19.29 -1.09 3.20
N ARG A 201 20.43 -0.69 3.79
CA ARG A 201 20.63 0.65 4.33
C ARG A 201 21.32 1.52 3.30
N VAL A 202 20.57 2.49 2.76
CA VAL A 202 20.97 3.37 1.67
C VAL A 202 21.35 4.75 2.25
N PRO A 203 22.51 5.34 1.87
CA PRO A 203 22.91 6.66 2.36
C PRO A 203 21.89 7.74 1.96
N GLY A 204 21.50 8.60 2.90
CA GLY A 204 20.51 9.67 2.68
C GLY A 204 19.04 9.22 2.67
N LEU A 205 18.76 7.95 2.40
CA LEU A 205 17.42 7.37 2.43
C LEU A 205 17.12 6.60 3.72
N GLY A 206 18.13 5.93 4.29
CA GLY A 206 17.95 5.05 5.45
C GLY A 206 17.54 3.63 5.03
N ASP A 207 16.44 3.15 5.57
CA ASP A 207 15.91 1.81 5.28
C ASP A 207 15.13 1.80 3.96
N TYR A 208 15.64 1.10 2.95
CA TYR A 208 15.02 1.00 1.63
C TYR A 208 13.63 0.36 1.67
N GLY A 209 13.48 -0.80 2.33
CA GLY A 209 12.23 -1.55 2.33
C GLY A 209 11.09 -0.73 2.92
N LEU A 210 11.36 -0.10 4.06
CA LEU A 210 10.43 0.84 4.67
C LEU A 210 10.09 2.02 3.76
N ALA A 211 11.09 2.58 3.07
CA ALA A 211 10.89 3.75 2.22
C ALA A 211 9.99 3.44 1.02
N ILE A 212 10.08 2.25 0.42
CA ILE A 212 9.24 1.88 -0.72
C ILE A 212 7.83 1.46 -0.30
N ILE A 213 7.65 0.82 0.87
CA ILE A 213 6.31 0.57 1.44
C ILE A 213 5.59 1.90 1.67
N ARG A 214 6.26 2.87 2.33
CA ARG A 214 5.68 4.21 2.59
C ARG A 214 5.25 4.95 1.33
N ARG A 215 5.88 4.66 0.20
CA ARG A 215 5.58 5.26 -1.10
C ARG A 215 4.57 4.46 -1.91
N GLY A 216 4.01 3.38 -1.35
CA GLY A 216 3.05 2.51 -2.02
C GLY A 216 3.64 1.81 -3.24
N HIS A 217 4.93 1.45 -3.20
CA HIS A 217 5.58 0.67 -4.24
C HIS A 217 5.76 -0.81 -3.86
N ALA A 218 5.53 -1.16 -2.59
CA ALA A 218 5.64 -2.51 -2.08
C ALA A 218 4.59 -2.76 -0.99
N ALA A 219 4.19 -4.01 -0.85
CA ALA A 219 3.45 -4.52 0.30
C ALA A 219 4.40 -5.08 1.37
N GLU A 220 3.89 -5.23 2.60
CA GLU A 220 4.59 -5.95 3.65
C GLU A 220 4.58 -7.45 3.35
N TYR A 221 5.74 -8.10 3.49
CA TYR A 221 5.85 -9.53 3.22
C TYR A 221 6.53 -10.28 4.35
N THR A 222 5.78 -11.21 4.94
CA THR A 222 6.28 -12.16 5.93
C THR A 222 6.22 -13.55 5.31
N TYR A 223 7.38 -14.20 5.18
CA TYR A 223 7.48 -15.55 4.62
C TYR A 223 7.00 -16.62 5.62
N ASP A 224 7.81 -16.90 6.65
CA ASP A 224 7.50 -17.94 7.65
C ASP A 224 7.35 -17.36 9.07
N VAL A 225 8.37 -16.64 9.54
CA VAL A 225 8.45 -16.10 10.91
C VAL A 225 8.64 -14.58 10.88
N ALA A 226 8.17 -13.91 11.94
CA ALA A 226 8.32 -12.47 12.07
C ALA A 226 9.79 -12.03 12.00
N TYR A 227 10.06 -11.03 11.16
CA TYR A 227 11.35 -10.36 11.07
C TYR A 227 11.40 -9.14 12.01
N GLN A 228 12.60 -8.70 12.39
CA GLN A 228 12.80 -7.66 13.41
C GLN A 228 12.09 -6.34 13.12
N ARG A 229 11.78 -6.05 11.85
CA ARG A 229 11.16 -4.78 11.43
C ARG A 229 9.68 -4.89 11.08
N GLN A 230 9.06 -6.06 11.28
CA GLN A 230 7.71 -6.37 10.78
C GLN A 230 6.66 -5.36 11.24
N THR A 231 6.58 -5.08 12.54
CA THR A 231 5.62 -4.10 13.07
C THR A 231 5.74 -2.74 12.39
N ARG A 232 6.97 -2.27 12.17
CA ARG A 232 7.23 -0.99 11.51
C ARG A 232 6.81 -1.00 10.04
N TYR A 233 6.98 -2.12 9.35
CA TYR A 233 6.63 -2.28 7.95
C TYR A 233 5.12 -2.39 7.77
N ARG A 234 4.42 -3.18 8.59
CA ARG A 234 2.95 -3.27 8.61
C ARG A 234 2.29 -1.92 8.87
N HIS A 235 2.82 -1.17 9.82
CA HIS A 235 2.31 0.17 10.09
C HIS A 235 2.53 1.14 8.93
N ALA A 236 3.68 1.07 8.25
CA ALA A 236 3.94 1.87 7.06
C ALA A 236 2.99 1.48 5.89
N GLU A 237 2.70 0.20 5.76
CA GLU A 237 1.76 -0.31 4.77
C GLU A 237 0.33 0.16 5.06
N ALA A 238 -0.15 0.03 6.30
CA ALA A 238 -1.47 0.49 6.72
C ALA A 238 -1.69 1.97 6.40
N ARG A 239 -0.65 2.80 6.57
CA ARG A 239 -0.67 4.22 6.20
C ARG A 239 -0.71 4.45 4.70
N ALA A 240 0.09 3.71 3.95
CA ALA A 240 0.08 3.82 2.49
C ALA A 240 -1.29 3.41 1.92
N ARG A 241 -1.93 2.39 2.52
CA ARG A 241 -3.31 1.96 2.25
C ARG A 241 -4.31 3.07 2.55
N SER A 242 -4.34 3.58 3.78
CA SER A 242 -5.33 4.60 4.20
C SER A 242 -5.17 5.92 3.44
N ALA A 243 -3.95 6.30 3.08
CA ALA A 243 -3.67 7.49 2.29
C ALA A 243 -3.90 7.29 0.78
N GLY A 244 -4.21 6.08 0.31
CA GLY A 244 -4.33 5.79 -1.13
C GLY A 244 -3.04 6.13 -1.88
N THR A 245 -1.88 5.68 -1.38
CA THR A 245 -0.60 5.97 -2.01
C THR A 245 -0.21 4.86 -2.98
N GLY A 246 0.26 5.23 -4.18
CA GLY A 246 0.82 4.28 -5.13
C GLY A 246 -0.14 3.17 -5.55
N LEU A 247 0.29 1.92 -5.38
CA LEU A 247 -0.49 0.72 -5.73
C LEU A 247 -1.85 0.67 -5.02
N TRP A 248 -1.95 1.21 -3.81
CA TRP A 248 -3.20 1.17 -3.04
C TRP A 248 -4.33 1.99 -3.68
N ARG A 249 -4.00 3.15 -4.27
CA ARG A 249 -4.99 3.97 -5.01
C ARG A 249 -5.20 3.49 -6.43
N SER A 250 -4.16 2.97 -7.06
CA SER A 250 -4.18 2.71 -8.50
C SER A 250 -4.65 1.30 -8.84
N CYS A 251 -4.44 0.36 -7.94
CA CYS A 251 -4.63 -1.07 -8.15
C CYS A 251 -5.50 -1.73 -7.06
N GLY A 252 -5.79 -1.02 -5.96
CA GLY A 252 -6.54 -1.57 -4.82
C GLY A 252 -5.71 -2.49 -3.91
N GLY A 253 -4.47 -2.79 -4.26
CA GLY A 253 -3.60 -3.69 -3.50
C GLY A 253 -2.41 -4.22 -4.30
N PRO A 254 -1.53 -5.02 -3.67
CA PRO A 254 -0.52 -5.82 -4.37
C PRO A 254 -1.21 -6.94 -5.16
N ASP A 255 -0.47 -7.59 -6.04
CA ASP A 255 -0.87 -8.78 -6.80
C ASP A 255 -2.08 -8.59 -7.73
N ALA A 256 -2.53 -7.34 -7.89
CA ALA A 256 -3.58 -7.00 -8.84
C ALA A 256 -3.01 -7.19 -10.25
N PRO A 257 -3.61 -8.01 -11.11
CA PRO A 257 -3.13 -8.14 -12.49
C PRO A 257 -3.21 -6.77 -13.17
N VAL A 258 -2.33 -6.50 -14.13
CA VAL A 258 -2.55 -5.36 -15.03
C VAL A 258 -3.94 -5.55 -15.64
N HIS A 259 -4.82 -4.57 -15.45
CA HIS A 259 -6.05 -4.49 -16.22
C HIS A 259 -5.66 -4.23 -17.67
N THR A 260 -5.31 -5.28 -18.41
CA THR A 260 -5.52 -5.27 -19.84
C THR A 260 -7.02 -5.01 -19.98
N PRO A 261 -7.46 -3.93 -20.65
CA PRO A 261 -8.88 -3.80 -20.93
C PRO A 261 -9.32 -5.14 -21.53
N GLU A 262 -10.29 -5.80 -20.90
CA GLU A 262 -10.95 -6.95 -21.50
C GLU A 262 -11.30 -6.48 -22.91
N PRO A 263 -10.83 -7.15 -23.99
CA PRO A 263 -11.20 -6.77 -25.33
C PRO A 263 -12.72 -6.73 -25.28
N LYS A 264 -13.31 -5.54 -25.48
CA LYS A 264 -14.76 -5.38 -25.42
C LYS A 264 -15.30 -6.49 -26.30
N GLN A 265 -15.89 -7.52 -25.71
CA GLN A 265 -16.54 -8.53 -26.50
C GLN A 265 -17.62 -7.78 -27.22
N LEU A 266 -17.36 -7.51 -28.49
CA LEU A 266 -18.30 -6.81 -29.32
C LEU A 266 -19.45 -7.77 -29.51
N ALA A 267 -20.51 -7.56 -28.73
CA ALA A 267 -21.68 -8.39 -28.75
C ALA A 267 -22.32 -8.31 -30.14
N GLY A 268 -21.96 -9.27 -31.00
CA GLY A 268 -22.80 -9.77 -32.09
C GLY A 268 -22.62 -9.21 -33.49
N HIS A 269 -21.64 -8.35 -33.79
CA HIS A 269 -21.43 -7.86 -35.16
C HIS A 269 -19.93 -7.88 -35.48
N CYS A 270 -19.42 -9.00 -35.99
CA CYS A 270 -18.03 -9.10 -36.42
C CYS A 270 -17.92 -8.69 -37.89
N GLU A 271 -16.86 -7.96 -38.23
CA GLU A 271 -16.50 -7.71 -39.63
C GLU A 271 -16.14 -9.02 -40.33
N SER A 272 -16.61 -9.19 -41.56
CA SER A 272 -16.26 -10.35 -42.36
C SER A 272 -14.84 -10.17 -42.91
N GLY A 273 -14.01 -11.21 -42.84
CA GLY A 273 -12.64 -11.14 -43.36
C GLY A 273 -11.55 -11.09 -42.29
N TYR A 274 -11.88 -11.18 -41.01
CA TYR A 274 -10.90 -11.29 -39.92
C TYR A 274 -11.20 -12.49 -39.02
N ILE A 275 -10.13 -13.13 -38.51
CA ILE A 275 -10.19 -14.17 -37.49
C ILE A 275 -9.08 -13.91 -36.47
N PRO A 276 -9.34 -13.67 -35.17
CA PRO A 276 -10.65 -13.65 -34.48
C PRO A 276 -11.52 -12.42 -34.84
N CYS A 277 -12.67 -12.28 -34.17
CA CYS A 277 -13.66 -11.21 -34.41
C CYS A 277 -13.05 -9.80 -34.26
N VAL A 278 -13.19 -8.98 -35.29
CA VAL A 278 -12.85 -7.55 -35.31
C VAL A 278 -14.14 -6.72 -35.42
N PRO A 279 -14.25 -5.54 -34.77
CA PRO A 279 -15.38 -4.64 -34.94
C PRO A 279 -15.66 -4.24 -36.40
N PRO A 280 -16.90 -3.91 -36.78
CA PRO A 280 -17.23 -3.51 -38.14
C PRO A 280 -16.76 -2.08 -38.42
N TYR A 281 -16.23 -1.87 -39.62
CA TYR A 281 -15.88 -0.55 -40.11
C TYR A 281 -17.14 0.22 -40.55
N PRO A 282 -17.32 1.51 -40.20
CA PRO A 282 -16.57 2.35 -39.24
C PRO A 282 -17.10 2.27 -37.78
N PRO A 283 -16.29 2.66 -36.75
CA PRO A 283 -15.01 3.38 -36.83
C PRO A 283 -13.84 2.48 -37.19
N ASP A 284 -12.74 3.12 -37.62
CA ASP A 284 -11.49 2.41 -37.85
C ASP A 284 -10.88 1.92 -36.53
N VAL A 285 -10.26 0.74 -36.53
CA VAL A 285 -9.65 0.14 -35.33
C VAL A 285 -8.19 -0.20 -35.60
N ASP A 286 -7.34 0.03 -34.62
CA ASP A 286 -5.92 -0.27 -34.71
C ASP A 286 -5.59 -1.58 -33.98
N CYS A 287 -4.39 -2.12 -34.22
CA CYS A 287 -3.91 -3.33 -33.53
C CYS A 287 -3.89 -3.25 -32.00
N ALA A 288 -3.87 -2.03 -31.43
CA ALA A 288 -3.96 -1.82 -29.99
C ALA A 288 -5.39 -2.03 -29.42
N ASP A 289 -6.42 -2.03 -30.28
CA ASP A 289 -7.82 -2.11 -29.89
C ASP A 289 -8.42 -3.52 -30.02
N VAL A 290 -7.68 -4.45 -30.63
CA VAL A 290 -8.11 -5.82 -30.92
C VAL A 290 -7.17 -6.84 -30.27
N ALA A 291 -7.70 -8.01 -29.93
CA ALA A 291 -6.93 -9.03 -29.20
C ALA A 291 -6.28 -10.05 -30.13
N GLY A 292 -4.95 -10.16 -30.03
CA GLY A 292 -4.16 -11.26 -30.58
C GLY A 292 -3.76 -11.09 -32.04
N PRO A 293 -3.04 -12.09 -32.61
CA PRO A 293 -2.73 -12.11 -34.03
C PRO A 293 -4.02 -12.19 -34.82
N ILE A 294 -4.19 -11.29 -35.78
CA ILE A 294 -5.38 -11.20 -36.62
C ILE A 294 -5.06 -11.89 -37.95
N ARG A 295 -5.84 -12.89 -38.34
CA ARG A 295 -5.76 -13.45 -39.70
C ARG A 295 -6.71 -12.70 -40.60
N VAL A 296 -6.19 -12.07 -41.65
CA VAL A 296 -6.98 -11.38 -42.67
C VAL A 296 -7.31 -12.37 -43.79
N THR A 297 -8.59 -12.69 -43.93
CA THR A 297 -9.13 -13.65 -44.89
C THR A 297 -9.96 -13.02 -46.01
N GLY A 298 -10.08 -11.68 -46.02
CA GLY A 298 -10.96 -10.95 -46.91
C GLY A 298 -10.46 -9.53 -47.18
N ALA A 299 -11.38 -8.59 -47.37
CA ALA A 299 -11.02 -7.18 -47.45
C ALA A 299 -10.44 -6.71 -46.11
N ASP A 300 -9.48 -5.79 -46.18
CA ASP A 300 -8.84 -5.17 -45.02
C ASP A 300 -9.28 -3.69 -44.89
N PRO A 301 -10.55 -3.40 -44.55
CA PRO A 301 -11.01 -2.01 -44.38
C PRO A 301 -10.37 -1.29 -43.19
N HIS A 302 -9.75 -2.03 -42.26
CA HIS A 302 -9.07 -1.48 -41.09
C HIS A 302 -7.56 -1.28 -41.30
N GLY A 303 -6.99 -1.80 -42.39
CA GLY A 303 -5.56 -1.70 -42.65
C GLY A 303 -4.71 -2.48 -41.64
N LEU A 304 -5.24 -3.57 -41.06
CA LEU A 304 -4.53 -4.38 -40.06
C LEU A 304 -3.43 -5.25 -40.68
N ASP A 305 -3.49 -5.54 -41.99
CA ASP A 305 -2.55 -6.33 -42.79
C ASP A 305 -1.99 -5.46 -43.92
N ALA A 306 -1.17 -4.48 -43.53
CA ALA A 306 -0.66 -3.46 -44.43
C ALA A 306 0.26 -3.99 -45.55
N ASP A 307 0.91 -5.13 -45.31
CA ASP A 307 1.78 -5.83 -46.26
C ASP A 307 1.07 -6.92 -47.06
N GLY A 308 -0.14 -7.32 -46.65
CA GLY A 308 -1.08 -8.10 -47.46
C GLY A 308 -0.75 -9.60 -47.50
N GLU A 309 -0.07 -10.11 -46.48
CA GLU A 309 0.32 -11.52 -46.39
C GLU A 309 -0.71 -12.39 -45.63
N GLY A 310 -1.83 -11.80 -45.22
CA GLY A 310 -2.94 -12.46 -44.54
C GLY A 310 -2.76 -12.52 -43.02
N SER A 311 -1.75 -11.84 -42.48
CA SER A 311 -1.43 -11.77 -41.06
C SER A 311 -1.35 -10.32 -40.61
N GLY A 312 -2.37 -9.87 -39.89
CA GLY A 312 -2.41 -8.53 -39.30
C GLY A 312 -1.99 -8.51 -37.84
N CYS A 313 -1.50 -7.35 -37.39
CA CYS A 313 -1.05 -7.11 -36.02
C CYS A 313 0.07 -8.04 -35.52
N GLU A 314 1.09 -8.23 -36.37
CA GLU A 314 2.27 -9.07 -36.09
C GLU A 314 3.34 -8.42 -35.17
N SER A 315 3.05 -7.26 -34.57
CA SER A 315 3.99 -6.46 -33.75
C SER A 315 3.75 -6.54 -32.25
#